data_AF-A0A954F3G0-F1
#
_entry.id   AF-A0A954F3G0-F1
#
_cell.length_a   1.000
_cell.length_b   1.000
_cell.length_c   1.000
_cell.angle_alpha   90.00
_cell.angle_beta   90.00
_cell.angle_gamma   90.00
#
_symmetry.space_group_name_H-M   'P 1'
#
loop_
_entity.id
_entity.type
_entity.pdbx_description
1 polymer ?
#
loop_
_entity_poly.entity_id
_entity_poly.type
_entity_poly.pdbx_seq_one_letter_code
_entity_poly.pdbx_strand_id
1 'polypeptide(L)'
;MKRITVNKIASVTRNLHLREQVVLGSEIPAVAGTVVACRVLTNKTTYTKLEDVHGRQLELRSGDLIIGALGDRHALHGFSGRIPAQVRVGDTLQLLNMGGVIGAGAEAVPGLGPPHELEVLGTVLSFP
;
A
#
# COMPACT_ATOMS: atom_id res chain seq x y z
N MET A 1 7.28 18.67 2.96
CA MET A 1 7.38 17.82 1.75
C MET A 1 8.69 17.05 1.79
N LYS A 2 8.70 15.76 1.45
CA LYS A 2 9.90 14.90 1.51
C LYS A 2 10.03 14.12 0.22
N ARG A 3 11.22 14.09 -0.39
CA ARG A 3 11.50 13.27 -1.58
C ARG A 3 12.06 11.92 -1.15
N ILE A 4 11.56 10.84 -1.75
CA ILE A 4 12.02 9.47 -1.49
C ILE A 4 12.18 8.70 -2.80
N THR A 5 12.98 7.65 -2.76
CA THR A 5 13.03 6.62 -3.80
C THR A 5 12.30 5.39 -3.27
N VAL A 6 11.23 4.96 -3.95
CA VAL A 6 10.49 3.75 -3.59
C VAL A 6 11.10 2.51 -4.24
N ASN A 7 10.92 1.36 -3.61
CA ASN A 7 11.39 0.09 -4.15
C ASN A 7 10.39 -0.53 -5.13
N LYS A 8 9.09 -0.32 -4.91
CA LYS A 8 8.02 -0.98 -5.68
C LYS A 8 6.82 -0.05 -5.88
N ILE A 9 6.22 -0.09 -7.06
CA ILE A 9 5.01 0.68 -7.39
C ILE A 9 3.92 -0.31 -7.76
N ALA A 10 2.84 -0.37 -6.98
CA ALA A 10 1.82 -1.39 -7.14
C ALA A 10 0.95 -1.16 -8.38
N SER A 11 0.38 -2.24 -8.92
CA SER A 11 -0.39 -2.22 -10.16
C SER A 11 -1.66 -1.36 -10.08
N VAL A 12 -2.24 -1.15 -8.89
CA VAL A 12 -3.39 -0.24 -8.70
C VAL A 12 -3.08 1.20 -9.14
N THR A 13 -1.81 1.62 -9.13
CA THR A 13 -1.40 2.98 -9.56
C THR A 13 -0.90 3.05 -11.00
N ARG A 14 -1.07 2.00 -11.81
CA ARG A 14 -0.49 1.88 -13.17
C ARG A 14 -0.77 3.09 -14.07
N ASN A 15 -2.00 3.61 -14.05
CA ASN A 15 -2.42 4.70 -14.94
C ASN A 15 -1.84 6.07 -14.57
N LEU A 16 -1.15 6.18 -13.43
CA LEU A 16 -0.52 7.43 -12.99
C LEU A 16 0.90 7.60 -13.54
N HIS A 17 1.47 6.56 -14.16
CA HIS A 17 2.81 6.60 -14.77
C HIS A 17 3.88 7.15 -13.81
N LEU A 18 3.77 6.80 -12.53
CA LEU A 18 4.69 7.25 -11.48
C LEU A 18 6.10 6.73 -11.73
N ARG A 19 7.09 7.53 -11.31
CA ARG A 19 8.50 7.15 -11.26
C ARG A 19 8.87 6.72 -9.85
N GLU A 20 10.00 6.03 -9.70
CA GLU A 20 10.50 5.57 -8.40
C GLU A 20 10.83 6.72 -7.44
N GLN A 21 11.22 7.89 -7.97
CA GLN A 21 11.38 9.09 -7.16
C GLN A 21 10.07 9.86 -7.07
N VAL A 22 9.54 9.98 -5.85
CA VAL A 22 8.28 10.67 -5.57
C VAL A 22 8.45 11.72 -4.47
N VAL A 23 7.55 12.70 -4.48
CA VAL A 23 7.45 13.72 -3.41
C VAL A 23 6.24 13.40 -2.56
N LEU A 24 6.43 13.42 -1.24
CA LEU A 24 5.39 13.13 -0.26
C LEU A 24 4.85 14.40 0.40
N GLY A 25 3.52 14.44 0.53
CA GLY A 25 2.76 15.34 1.39
C GLY A 25 2.35 14.66 2.69
N SER A 26 2.21 15.44 3.77
CA SER A 26 1.80 14.95 5.10
C SER A 26 0.29 15.04 5.34
N GLU A 27 -0.43 15.84 4.56
CA GLU A 27 -1.89 15.88 4.56
C GLU A 27 -2.40 14.76 3.64
N ILE A 28 -3.04 13.74 4.23
CA ILE A 28 -3.43 12.53 3.52
C ILE A 28 -4.97 12.43 3.53
N PRO A 29 -5.64 12.71 2.40
CA PRO A 29 -7.08 12.53 2.30
C PRO A 29 -7.47 11.06 2.52
N ALA A 30 -8.27 10.78 3.55
CA ALA A 30 -8.75 9.44 3.86
C ALA A 30 -9.94 9.04 2.97
N VAL A 31 -9.71 9.00 1.65
CA VAL A 31 -10.72 8.71 0.62
C VAL A 31 -10.20 7.68 -0.37
N ALA A 32 -11.13 7.02 -1.08
CA ALA A 32 -10.80 6.00 -2.07
C ALA A 32 -9.91 6.58 -3.17
N GLY A 33 -8.87 5.83 -3.54
CA GLY A 33 -7.94 6.22 -4.60
C GLY A 33 -6.83 7.18 -4.17
N THR A 34 -6.80 7.66 -2.92
CA THR A 34 -5.64 8.40 -2.41
C THR A 34 -4.39 7.54 -2.49
N VAL A 35 -3.39 8.03 -3.21
CA VAL A 35 -2.13 7.32 -3.42
C VAL A 35 -1.18 7.59 -2.27
N VAL A 36 -0.75 6.54 -1.58
CA VAL A 36 0.12 6.64 -0.42
C VAL A 36 1.42 5.87 -0.63
N ALA A 37 2.51 6.43 -0.13
CA ALA A 37 3.76 5.71 0.03
C ALA A 37 3.80 5.11 1.44
N CYS A 38 4.12 3.82 1.53
CA CYS A 38 4.20 3.11 2.80
C CYS A 38 5.50 2.31 2.92
N ARG A 39 5.90 2.03 4.16
CA ARG A 39 6.96 1.09 4.48
C ARG A 39 6.36 -0.23 4.95
N VAL A 40 6.80 -1.34 4.37
CA VAL A 40 6.42 -2.67 4.84
C VAL A 40 7.07 -2.94 6.20
N LEU A 41 6.27 -3.31 7.20
CA LEU A 41 6.73 -3.58 8.58
C LEU A 41 6.94 -5.07 8.88
N THR A 42 6.42 -5.94 8.02
CA THR A 42 6.30 -7.37 8.29
C THR A 42 7.01 -8.21 7.24
N ASN A 43 7.63 -9.30 7.69
CA ASN A 43 8.04 -10.40 6.82
C ASN A 43 7.03 -11.54 6.95
N LYS A 44 6.69 -12.16 5.83
CA LYS A 44 5.73 -13.27 5.78
C LYS A 44 6.27 -14.41 4.89
N THR A 45 5.71 -15.61 5.07
CA THR A 45 5.98 -16.78 4.22
C THR A 45 4.82 -17.11 3.28
N THR A 46 3.66 -16.48 3.47
CA THR A 46 2.44 -16.65 2.69
C THR A 46 1.92 -15.28 2.23
N TYR A 47 1.36 -15.22 1.01
CA TYR A 47 0.85 -13.97 0.42
C TYR A 47 1.90 -12.84 0.45
N THR A 48 3.10 -13.14 -0.06
CA THR A 48 4.31 -12.32 0.08
C THR A 48 4.54 -11.37 -1.09
N LYS A 49 3.68 -11.39 -2.10
CA LYS A 49 3.96 -10.73 -3.38
C LYS A 49 3.16 -9.45 -3.56
N LEU A 50 3.74 -8.51 -4.30
CA LEU A 50 3.10 -7.33 -4.85
C LEU A 50 3.22 -7.37 -6.36
N GLU A 51 2.13 -7.15 -7.07
CA GLU A 51 2.13 -6.95 -8.50
C GLU A 51 2.53 -5.51 -8.81
N ASP A 52 3.53 -5.32 -9.68
CA ASP A 52 3.95 -3.99 -10.10
C ASP A 52 3.15 -3.47 -11.30
N VAL A 53 3.40 -2.21 -11.70
CA VAL A 53 2.75 -1.55 -12.84
C VAL A 53 2.97 -2.24 -14.20
N HIS A 54 3.89 -3.19 -14.28
CA HIS A 54 4.16 -4.01 -15.47
C HIS A 54 3.54 -5.42 -15.38
N GLY A 55 2.82 -5.74 -14.30
CA GLY A 55 2.23 -7.05 -14.04
C GLY A 55 3.23 -8.07 -13.47
N ARG A 56 4.42 -7.63 -13.04
CA ARG A 56 5.43 -8.52 -12.46
C ARG A 56 5.12 -8.74 -10.99
N GLN A 57 5.28 -9.98 -10.54
CA GLN A 57 5.08 -10.37 -9.15
C GLN A 57 6.39 -10.23 -8.37
N LEU A 58 6.48 -9.24 -7.49
CA LEU A 58 7.67 -8.90 -6.71
C LEU A 58 7.51 -9.35 -5.25
N GLU A 59 8.55 -9.93 -4.65
CA GLU A 59 8.54 -10.28 -3.22
C GLU A 59 8.59 -9.03 -2.34
N LEU A 60 7.68 -8.96 -1.35
CA LEU A 60 7.66 -7.98 -0.28
C LEU A 60 8.54 -8.44 0.88
N ARG A 61 9.37 -7.52 1.36
CA ARG A 61 10.24 -7.67 2.51
C ARG A 61 10.04 -6.49 3.44
N SER A 62 10.16 -6.75 4.73
CA SER A 62 10.21 -5.69 5.74
C SER A 62 11.26 -4.65 5.37
N GLY A 63 10.89 -3.37 5.46
CA GLY A 63 11.70 -2.23 5.08
C GLY A 63 11.44 -1.71 3.66
N ASP A 64 10.83 -2.51 2.77
CA ASP A 64 10.47 -2.07 1.43
C ASP A 64 9.60 -0.82 1.46
N LEU A 65 9.92 0.12 0.59
CA LEU A 65 9.10 1.28 0.31
C LEU A 65 8.22 1.00 -0.91
N ILE A 66 6.91 1.05 -0.70
CA ILE A 66 5.93 0.74 -1.74
C ILE A 66 4.97 1.90 -1.96
N ILE A 67 4.44 2.00 -3.18
CA ILE A 67 3.30 2.87 -3.49
C ILE A 67 2.06 2.02 -3.71
N GLY A 68 0.97 2.40 -3.05
CA GLY A 68 -0.36 1.81 -3.24
C GLY A 68 -1.45 2.88 -3.16
N ALA A 69 -2.70 2.44 -3.10
CA ALA A 69 -3.85 3.34 -3.00
C ALA A 69 -4.79 2.92 -1.86
N LEU A 70 -5.35 3.91 -1.16
CA LEU A 70 -6.39 3.67 -0.18
C LEU A 70 -7.65 3.13 -0.88
N GLY A 71 -8.24 2.08 -0.32
CA GLY A 71 -9.46 1.50 -0.88
C GLY A 71 -10.14 0.48 0.02
N ASP A 72 -11.42 0.28 -0.24
CA ASP A 72 -12.18 -0.80 0.35
C ASP A 72 -11.93 -2.09 -0.41
N ARG A 73 -11.91 -3.22 0.30
CA ARG A 73 -11.89 -4.55 -0.30
C ARG A 73 -12.83 -5.46 0.46
N HIS A 74 -13.79 -6.03 -0.26
CA HIS A 74 -14.67 -7.08 0.24
C HIS A 74 -14.37 -8.37 -0.53
N ALA A 75 -13.67 -9.29 0.12
CA ALA A 75 -13.20 -10.51 -0.49
C ALA A 75 -13.86 -11.74 0.15
N LEU A 76 -14.35 -12.66 -0.69
CA LEU A 76 -14.77 -13.99 -0.24
C LEU A 76 -13.56 -14.81 0.25
N HIS A 77 -12.42 -14.66 -0.44
CA HIS A 77 -11.15 -15.27 -0.09
C HIS A 77 -10.05 -14.20 -0.11
N GLY A 78 -9.34 -14.06 1.02
CA GLY A 78 -8.31 -13.03 1.21
C GLY A 78 -8.73 -11.95 2.20
N PHE A 79 -7.91 -10.92 2.30
CA PHE A 79 -8.12 -9.83 3.26
C PHE A 79 -9.26 -8.92 2.83
N SER A 80 -10.19 -8.69 3.75
CA SER A 80 -11.20 -7.64 3.65
C SER A 80 -10.80 -6.49 4.55
N GLY A 81 -11.05 -5.26 4.11
CA GLY A 81 -10.66 -4.06 4.84
C GLY A 81 -11.37 -2.85 4.25
N ARG A 82 -11.25 -1.73 4.95
CA ARG A 82 -11.94 -0.49 4.60
C ARG A 82 -11.01 0.71 4.68
N ILE A 83 -11.37 1.79 4.00
CA ILE A 83 -10.69 3.07 4.17
C ILE A 83 -10.92 3.53 5.63
N PRO A 84 -9.86 3.89 6.38
CA PRO A 84 -10.01 4.42 7.73
C PRO A 84 -10.64 5.82 7.70
N ALA A 85 -11.21 6.27 8.82
CA ALA A 85 -11.83 7.58 8.92
C ALA A 85 -10.83 8.75 8.82
N GLN A 86 -9.57 8.51 9.17
CA GLN A 86 -8.46 9.44 9.05
C GLN A 86 -7.17 8.68 8.73
N VAL A 87 -6.21 9.33 8.08
CA VAL A 87 -4.87 8.79 7.84
C VAL A 87 -3.84 9.87 8.16
N ARG A 88 -2.82 9.49 8.92
CA ARG A 88 -1.67 10.33 9.28
C ARG A 88 -0.38 9.60 8.94
N VAL A 89 0.69 10.37 8.76
CA VAL A 89 2.04 9.82 8.66
C VAL A 89 2.37 9.09 9.98
N GLY A 90 2.91 7.89 9.87
CA GLY A 90 3.20 6.98 10.99
C GLY A 90 2.07 6.01 11.32
N ASP A 91 0.86 6.18 10.78
CA ASP A 91 -0.21 5.21 10.98
C ASP A 91 0.15 3.85 10.37
N THR A 92 -0.33 2.79 10.99
CA THR A 92 -0.18 1.43 10.46
C THR A 92 -1.47 0.97 9.79
N LEU A 93 -1.37 0.65 8.50
CA LEU A 93 -2.44 0.10 7.66
C LEU A 93 -2.07 -1.29 7.16
N GLN A 94 -2.99 -1.95 6.46
CA GLN A 94 -2.82 -3.30 5.93
C GLN A 94 -2.83 -3.31 4.40
N LEU A 95 -1.96 -4.13 3.81
CA LEU A 95 -2.05 -4.47 2.40
C LEU A 95 -3.22 -5.46 2.19
N LEU A 96 -4.26 -4.99 1.51
CA LEU A 96 -5.48 -5.77 1.31
C LEU A 96 -5.34 -6.74 0.13
N ASN A 97 -4.54 -6.43 -0.89
CA ASN A 97 -4.30 -7.35 -1.99
C ASN A 97 -2.91 -7.18 -2.63
N MET A 98 -2.55 -8.13 -3.49
CA MET A 98 -1.30 -8.08 -4.27
C MET A 98 -1.24 -6.88 -5.23
N GLY A 99 -2.38 -6.30 -5.61
CA GLY A 99 -2.45 -5.13 -6.49
C GLY A 99 -2.11 -3.80 -5.81
N GLY A 100 -1.93 -3.77 -4.48
CA GLY A 100 -1.57 -2.54 -3.75
C GLY A 100 -2.73 -1.74 -3.17
N VAL A 101 -3.90 -2.35 -2.97
CA VAL A 101 -4.98 -1.72 -2.20
C VAL A 101 -4.60 -1.75 -0.73
N ILE A 102 -4.66 -0.60 -0.08
CA ILE A 102 -4.28 -0.39 1.32
C ILE A 102 -5.51 0.07 2.10
N GLY A 103 -5.72 -0.48 3.29
CA GLY A 103 -6.82 -0.08 4.15
C GLY A 103 -6.62 -0.55 5.59
N ALA A 104 -7.65 -0.37 6.41
CA ALA A 104 -7.66 -0.70 7.82
C ALA A 104 -8.63 -1.84 8.14
N GLY A 105 -8.40 -2.51 9.28
CA GLY A 105 -9.31 -3.50 9.84
C GLY A 105 -9.23 -4.88 9.20
N ALA A 106 -8.17 -5.15 8.43
CA ALA A 106 -7.95 -6.49 7.90
C ALA A 106 -7.38 -7.41 8.98
N GLU A 107 -8.01 -8.57 9.14
CA GLU A 107 -7.64 -9.58 10.13
C GLU A 107 -6.93 -10.77 9.47
N ALA A 108 -6.40 -11.67 10.31
CA ALA A 108 -5.80 -12.90 9.84
C ALA A 108 -6.85 -13.82 9.18
N VAL A 109 -6.48 -14.39 8.04
CA VAL A 109 -7.34 -15.30 7.25
C VAL A 109 -6.75 -16.71 7.30
N PRO A 110 -7.57 -17.77 7.53
CA PRO A 110 -7.10 -19.16 7.47
C PRO A 110 -6.31 -19.45 6.20
N GLY A 111 -5.12 -20.03 6.35
CA GLY A 111 -4.20 -20.34 5.25
C GLY A 111 -3.35 -19.16 4.73
N LEU A 112 -3.71 -17.90 5.02
CA LEU A 112 -2.94 -16.72 4.61
C LEU A 112 -2.22 -16.02 5.77
N GLY A 113 -2.67 -16.25 7.00
CA GLY A 113 -2.16 -15.57 8.20
C GLY A 113 -2.59 -14.10 8.26
N PRO A 114 -1.94 -13.26 9.09
CA PRO A 114 -2.23 -11.83 9.18
C PRO A 114 -1.84 -11.09 7.90
N PRO A 115 -2.48 -9.98 7.51
CA PRO A 115 -2.05 -9.17 6.36
C PRO A 115 -0.66 -8.55 6.58
N HIS A 116 -0.04 -8.05 5.49
CA HIS A 116 1.16 -7.22 5.65
C HIS A 116 0.79 -5.88 6.29
N GLU A 117 1.47 -5.54 7.38
CA GLU A 117 1.38 -4.21 7.98
C GLU A 117 2.30 -3.21 7.28
N LEU A 118 1.80 -1.99 7.11
CA LEU A 118 2.38 -0.91 6.34
C LEU A 118 2.38 0.38 7.17
N GLU A 119 3.53 0.97 7.44
CA GLU A 119 3.64 2.33 8.01
C GLU A 119 3.42 3.35 6.91
N VAL A 120 2.49 4.28 7.10
CA VAL A 120 2.19 5.36 6.15
C VAL A 120 3.27 6.44 6.23
N LEU A 121 3.89 6.76 5.09
CA LEU A 121 4.95 7.78 5.01
C LEU A 121 4.46 9.13 4.48
N GLY A 122 3.33 9.13 3.77
CA GLY A 122 2.74 10.33 3.16
C GLY A 122 1.91 10.01 1.92
N THR A 123 1.15 11.00 1.46
CA THR A 123 0.47 10.95 0.16
C THR A 123 1.46 11.28 -0.95
N VAL A 124 1.38 10.60 -2.10
CA VAL A 124 2.19 10.90 -3.27
C VAL A 124 1.63 12.15 -3.96
N LEU A 125 2.48 13.16 -4.15
CA LEU A 125 2.13 14.39 -4.86
C LEU A 125 2.45 14.23 -6.36
N SER A 126 1.49 14.62 -7.20
CA SER A 126 1.69 14.76 -8.64
C SER A 126 1.67 16.24 -9.01
N PHE A 127 2.60 16.65 -9.87
CA PHE A 127 2.67 18.01 -10.40
C PHE A 127 2.45 17.95 -11.91
N PRO A 128 1.67 18.88 -12.49
CA PRO A 128 1.55 19.01 -13.95
C PRO A 128 2.87 19.35 -14.63
#